data_AF-E6TWK1-F1
#
_entry.id   AF-E6TWK1-F1
#
_cell.length_a   1.000
_cell.length_b   1.000
_cell.length_c   1.000
_cell.angle_alpha   90.00
_cell.angle_beta   90.00
_cell.angle_gamma   90.00
#
_symmetry.space_group_name_H-M   'P 1'
#
loop_
_entity.id
_entity.type
_entity.pdbx_description
1 polymer ?
#
loop_
_entity_poly.entity_id
_entity_poly.type
_entity_poly.pdbx_seq_one_letter_code
_entity_poly.pdbx_strand_id
1 'polypeptide(L)'
;MREEEIKGLKREMNKEIERVKRAHKSFKKRVSIVANIFIPGLGLIVYGGSVIAALITMVLFYSYICFYLSVIFVPIDAALAVIYFVPAVVIWIVSLIMVVGMDDL
;
A
#
# COMPACT_ATOMS: atom_id res chain seq x y z
N MET A 1 -49.28 -9.93 1.85
CA MET A 1 -48.54 -9.35 3.00
C MET A 1 -47.22 -10.06 3.30
N ARG A 2 -47.09 -11.40 3.33
CA ARG A 2 -45.80 -12.04 3.72
C ARG A 2 -44.64 -11.97 2.71
N GLU A 3 -44.86 -12.15 1.41
CA GLU A 3 -43.72 -12.25 0.46
C GLU A 3 -43.09 -10.90 0.09
N GLU A 4 -43.89 -9.85 0.01
CA GLU A 4 -43.43 -8.51 -0.35
C GLU A 4 -42.59 -7.87 0.77
N GLU A 5 -42.97 -8.07 2.03
CA GLU A 5 -42.18 -7.64 3.19
C GLU A 5 -40.83 -8.39 3.25
N ILE A 6 -40.81 -9.70 3.00
CA ILE A 6 -39.58 -10.50 2.98
C ILE A 6 -38.65 -10.06 1.84
N LYS A 7 -39.21 -9.75 0.65
CA LYS A 7 -38.44 -9.16 -0.45
C LYS A 7 -37.88 -7.78 -0.10
N GLY A 8 -38.68 -6.94 0.58
CA GLY A 8 -38.26 -5.63 1.08
C GLY A 8 -37.07 -5.74 2.03
N LEU A 9 -37.17 -6.58 3.06
CA LEU A 9 -36.12 -6.86 4.03
C LEU A 9 -34.84 -7.39 3.37
N LYS A 10 -34.94 -8.35 2.44
CA LYS A 10 -33.77 -8.84 1.69
C LYS A 10 -33.07 -7.73 0.91
N ARG A 11 -33.83 -6.82 0.30
CA ARG A 11 -33.28 -5.71 -0.47
C ARG A 11 -32.58 -4.69 0.41
N GLU A 12 -33.14 -4.35 1.56
CA GLU A 12 -32.51 -3.44 2.53
C GLU A 12 -31.24 -4.05 3.11
N MET A 13 -31.29 -5.31 3.52
CA MET A 13 -30.13 -6.04 4.02
C MET A 13 -28.98 -6.08 3.00
N ASN A 14 -29.29 -6.34 1.71
CA ASN A 14 -28.27 -6.32 0.66
C ASN A 14 -27.64 -4.93 0.46
N LYS A 15 -28.46 -3.86 0.51
CA LYS A 15 -27.94 -2.49 0.43
C LYS A 15 -26.99 -2.18 1.59
N GLU A 16 -27.33 -2.66 2.78
CA GLU A 16 -26.52 -2.45 3.98
C GLU A 16 -25.21 -3.23 3.91
N ILE A 17 -25.25 -4.49 3.45
CA ILE A 17 -24.06 -5.30 3.16
C ILE A 17 -23.15 -4.59 2.14
N GLU A 18 -23.69 -4.07 1.04
CA GLU A 18 -22.90 -3.31 0.05
C GLU A 18 -22.30 -2.03 0.62
N ARG A 19 -23.03 -1.32 1.48
CA ARG A 19 -22.53 -0.14 2.17
C ARG A 19 -21.36 -0.49 3.07
N VAL A 20 -21.49 -1.54 3.88
CA VAL A 20 -20.42 -2.04 4.77
C VAL A 20 -19.21 -2.50 3.95
N LYS A 21 -19.42 -3.24 2.86
CA LYS A 21 -18.35 -3.70 1.96
C LYS A 21 -17.56 -2.52 1.37
N ARG A 22 -18.25 -1.46 0.93
CA ARG A 22 -17.61 -0.24 0.42
C ARG A 22 -16.83 0.50 1.51
N ALA A 23 -17.40 0.62 2.70
CA ALA A 23 -16.73 1.24 3.85
C ALA A 23 -15.46 0.46 4.24
N HIS A 24 -15.54 -0.87 4.27
CA HIS A 24 -14.40 -1.74 4.56
C HIS A 24 -13.29 -1.61 3.51
N LYS A 25 -13.65 -1.60 2.20
CA LYS A 25 -12.67 -1.37 1.12
C LYS A 25 -11.94 -0.03 1.29
N SER A 26 -12.70 1.04 1.56
CA SER A 26 -12.14 2.38 1.80
C SER A 26 -11.21 2.41 3.02
N PHE A 27 -11.61 1.78 4.12
CA PHE A 27 -10.78 1.67 5.32
C PHE A 27 -9.49 0.91 5.04
N LYS A 28 -9.59 -0.27 4.40
CA LYS A 28 -8.44 -1.10 4.02
C LYS A 28 -7.44 -0.32 3.15
N LYS A 29 -7.93 0.50 2.21
CA LYS A 29 -7.10 1.38 1.38
C LYS A 29 -6.29 2.37 2.22
N ARG A 30 -6.95 3.05 3.15
CA ARG A 30 -6.28 4.03 4.02
C ARG A 30 -5.21 3.37 4.88
N VAL A 31 -5.51 2.22 5.50
CA VAL A 31 -4.55 1.47 6.31
C VAL A 31 -3.37 1.01 5.45
N SER A 32 -3.62 0.55 4.22
CA SER A 32 -2.58 0.16 3.27
C SER A 32 -1.66 1.33 2.90
N ILE A 33 -2.22 2.49 2.57
CA ILE A 33 -1.43 3.71 2.27
C ILE A 33 -0.55 4.07 3.47
N VAL A 34 -1.13 4.10 4.67
CA VAL A 34 -0.40 4.42 5.91
C VAL A 34 0.72 3.41 6.15
N ALA A 35 0.46 2.12 6.03
CA ALA A 35 1.48 1.08 6.17
C ALA A 35 2.62 1.24 5.15
N ASN A 36 2.30 1.63 3.92
CA ASN A 36 3.29 1.83 2.86
C ASN A 36 4.18 3.06 3.05
N ILE A 37 3.66 4.10 3.72
CA ILE A 37 4.44 5.25 4.12
C ILE A 37 5.52 4.80 5.10
N PHE A 38 5.19 3.98 6.10
CA PHE A 38 6.20 3.52 7.05
C PHE A 38 7.23 2.57 6.42
N ILE A 39 6.75 1.60 5.63
CA ILE A 39 7.61 0.60 5.00
C ILE A 39 7.15 0.39 3.56
N PRO A 40 7.97 0.76 2.56
CA PRO A 40 7.66 0.52 1.15
C PRO A 40 7.36 -0.96 0.90
N GLY A 41 6.24 -1.24 0.25
CA GLY A 41 5.78 -2.60 -0.05
C GLY A 41 4.81 -3.19 0.98
N LEU A 42 4.79 -2.74 2.24
CA LEU A 42 3.82 -3.26 3.22
C LEU A 42 2.38 -2.94 2.85
N GLY A 43 2.12 -1.77 2.25
CA GLY A 43 0.76 -1.42 1.83
C GLY A 43 0.18 -2.39 0.82
N LEU A 44 1.00 -2.90 -0.09
CA LEU A 44 0.59 -3.88 -1.10
C LEU A 44 0.14 -5.20 -0.45
N ILE A 45 0.80 -5.61 0.63
CA ILE A 45 0.40 -6.81 1.42
C ILE A 45 -0.91 -6.54 2.14
N VAL A 46 -1.00 -5.42 2.87
CA VAL A 46 -2.16 -5.09 3.72
C VAL A 46 -3.43 -4.89 2.89
N TYR A 47 -3.33 -4.32 1.69
CA TYR A 47 -4.48 -4.16 0.79
C TYR A 47 -4.96 -5.49 0.19
N GLY A 48 -4.12 -6.53 0.17
CA GLY A 48 -4.40 -7.80 -0.53
C GLY A 48 -4.15 -7.71 -2.03
N GLY A 49 -3.12 -6.98 -2.42
CA GLY A 49 -2.67 -6.85 -3.81
C GLY A 49 -1.79 -7.97 -4.31
N SER A 50 -0.88 -7.59 -5.20
CA SER A 50 0.20 -8.46 -5.65
C SER A 50 1.27 -8.61 -4.56
N VAL A 51 1.27 -9.78 -3.91
CA VAL A 51 2.30 -10.18 -2.94
C VAL A 51 3.70 -10.17 -3.57
N ILE A 52 3.80 -10.53 -4.86
CA ILE A 52 5.08 -10.51 -5.59
C ILE A 52 5.60 -9.08 -5.72
N ALA A 53 4.73 -8.12 -6.10
CA ALA A 53 5.12 -6.71 -6.19
C ALA A 53 5.54 -6.16 -4.82
N ALA A 54 4.86 -6.56 -3.75
CA ALA A 54 5.24 -6.21 -2.38
C ALA A 54 6.64 -6.72 -2.03
N LEU A 55 6.92 -7.99 -2.29
CA LEU A 55 8.21 -8.61 -2.00
C LEU A 55 9.35 -7.96 -2.80
N ILE A 56 9.16 -7.74 -4.11
CA ILE A 56 10.15 -7.07 -4.96
C ILE A 56 10.44 -5.67 -4.42
N THR A 57 9.39 -4.91 -4.07
CA THR A 57 9.54 -3.54 -3.57
C THR A 57 10.28 -3.51 -2.24
N MET A 58 9.92 -4.41 -1.31
CA MET A 58 10.63 -4.53 -0.03
C MET A 58 12.08 -4.89 -0.24
N VAL A 59 12.37 -5.94 -1.02
CA VAL A 59 13.75 -6.38 -1.28
C VAL A 59 14.55 -5.26 -1.92
N LEU A 60 14.01 -4.57 -2.92
CA LEU A 60 14.68 -3.48 -3.61
C LEU A 60 14.99 -2.31 -2.66
N PHE A 61 14.01 -1.90 -1.85
CA PHE A 61 14.21 -0.81 -0.89
C PHE A 61 15.22 -1.18 0.20
N TYR A 62 15.07 -2.32 0.86
CA TYR A 62 15.96 -2.74 1.94
C TYR A 62 17.37 -3.05 1.44
N SER A 63 17.52 -3.73 0.30
CA SER A 63 18.85 -3.98 -0.29
C SER A 63 19.56 -2.67 -0.62
N TYR A 64 18.82 -1.69 -1.17
CA TYR A 64 19.38 -0.38 -1.48
C TYR A 64 19.76 0.39 -0.21
N ILE A 65 18.91 0.41 0.81
CA ILE A 65 19.22 1.04 2.11
C ILE A 65 20.48 0.40 2.72
N CYS A 66 20.58 -0.92 2.72
CA CYS A 66 21.75 -1.64 3.24
C CYS A 66 23.02 -1.29 2.45
N PHE A 67 22.93 -1.26 1.11
CA PHE A 67 24.04 -0.85 0.25
C PHE A 67 24.46 0.61 0.51
N TYR A 68 23.49 1.51 0.61
CA TYR A 68 23.71 2.92 0.92
C TYR A 68 24.46 3.09 2.25
N LEU A 69 23.97 2.46 3.32
CA LEU A 69 24.58 2.58 4.65
C LEU A 69 25.97 1.94 4.74
N SER A 70 26.20 0.81 4.07
CA SER A 70 27.47 0.07 4.16
C SER A 70 28.56 0.57 3.21
N VAL A 71 28.18 1.07 2.03
CA VAL A 71 29.14 1.41 0.96
C VAL A 71 29.22 2.90 0.68
N ILE A 72 28.12 3.65 0.79
CA ILE A 72 28.05 5.05 0.35
C ILE A 72 28.18 6.01 1.52
N PHE A 73 27.41 5.80 2.59
CA PHE A 73 27.32 6.72 3.71
C PHE A 73 28.63 6.82 4.50
N VAL A 74 29.37 5.72 4.63
CA VAL A 74 30.62 5.66 5.42
C VAL A 74 31.79 6.43 4.77
N PRO A 75 32.06 6.32 3.46
CA PRO A 75 33.23 6.97 2.86
C PRO A 75 32.99 8.37 2.26
N ILE A 76 31.75 8.87 2.18
CA ILE A 76 31.41 10.07 1.39
C ILE A 76 30.99 11.23 2.29
N ASP A 77 31.35 12.45 1.89
CA ASP A 77 30.85 13.70 2.48
C ASP A 77 29.30 13.67 2.58
N ALA A 78 28.78 14.06 3.74
CA ALA A 78 27.35 14.08 4.03
C ALA A 78 26.53 14.77 2.93
N ALA A 79 27.04 15.85 2.30
CA ALA A 79 26.34 16.54 1.23
C ALA A 79 26.14 15.68 -0.03
N LEU A 80 27.17 14.92 -0.42
CA LEU A 80 27.11 13.99 -1.55
C LEU A 80 26.29 12.74 -1.19
N ALA A 81 26.35 12.29 0.06
CA ALA A 81 25.55 11.16 0.53
C ALA A 81 24.03 11.42 0.38
N VAL A 82 23.55 12.67 0.49
CA VAL A 82 22.13 12.97 0.23
C VAL A 82 21.72 12.68 -1.21
N ILE A 83 22.58 12.98 -2.19
CA ILE A 83 22.30 12.76 -3.61
C ILE A 83 22.16 11.26 -3.88
N TYR A 84 23.02 10.45 -3.27
CA TYR A 84 22.94 9.00 -3.36
C TYR A 84 21.79 8.40 -2.56
N PHE A 85 21.01 9.17 -1.80
CA PHE A 85 19.79 8.66 -1.16
C PHE A 85 18.57 8.73 -2.10
N VAL A 86 18.64 9.53 -3.18
CA VAL A 86 17.53 9.76 -4.12
C VAL A 86 16.90 8.47 -4.64
N PRO A 87 17.64 7.41 -5.03
CA PRO A 87 17.01 6.18 -5.50
C PRO A 87 16.13 5.49 -4.45
N ALA A 88 16.49 5.57 -3.15
CA ALA A 88 15.64 5.05 -2.07
C ALA A 88 14.30 5.78 -2.04
N VAL A 89 14.33 7.10 -2.17
CA VAL A 89 13.14 7.96 -2.23
C VAL A 89 12.30 7.65 -3.46
N VAL A 90 12.92 7.41 -4.62
CA VAL A 90 12.22 7.03 -5.85
C VAL A 90 11.49 5.70 -5.67
N ILE A 91 12.14 4.67 -5.11
CA ILE A 91 11.52 3.37 -4.83
C ILE A 91 10.31 3.54 -3.90
N TRP A 92 10.46 4.37 -2.87
CA TRP A 92 9.40 4.64 -1.91
C TRP A 92 8.19 5.34 -2.54
N ILE A 93 8.41 6.37 -3.37
CA ILE A 93 7.35 7.09 -4.09
C ILE A 93 6.64 6.15 -5.07
N VAL A 94 7.38 5.38 -5.87
CA VAL A 94 6.80 4.42 -6.82
C VAL A 94 5.93 3.41 -6.08
N SER A 95 6.41 2.88 -4.96
CA SER A 95 5.63 1.99 -4.10
C SER A 95 4.32 2.61 -3.64
N LEU A 96 4.35 3.88 -3.22
CA LEU A 96 3.15 4.60 -2.77
C LEU A 96 2.14 4.78 -3.91
N ILE A 97 2.60 5.14 -5.11
CA ILE A 97 1.76 5.28 -6.30
C ILE A 97 1.09 3.94 -6.63
N MET A 98 1.84 2.83 -6.58
CA MET A 98 1.30 1.50 -6.82
C MET A 98 0.18 1.16 -5.84
N VAL A 99 0.32 1.50 -4.56
CA VAL A 99 -0.71 1.28 -3.53
C VAL A 99 -1.95 2.16 -3.75
N VAL A 100 -1.76 3.42 -4.13
CA VAL A 100 -2.88 4.35 -4.37
C VAL A 100 -3.72 3.93 -5.59
N GLY A 101 -3.06 3.41 -6.64
CA GLY A 101 -3.68 2.97 -7.90
C GLY A 101 -4.40 1.61 -7.85
N MET A 102 -4.37 0.90 -6.72
CA MET A 102 -4.98 -0.43 -6.59
C MET A 102 -6.51 -0.47 -6.65
N ASP A 103 -7.18 0.68 -6.75
CA ASP A 103 -8.63 0.72 -6.89
C ASP A 103 -9.14 0.55 -8.33
N ASP A 104 -8.25 0.74 -9.32
CA ASP A 104 -8.58 0.78 -10.75
C ASP A 104 -8.30 -0.56 -11.49
N LEU A 105 -7.95 -1.62 -10.74
CA LEU A 105 -7.70 -3.00 -11.21
C LEU A 105 -8.66 -3.99 -10.52
#